data_AF-A0A940IV38-F1
#
_entry.id   AF-A0A940IV38-F1
#
_cell.length_a   1.000
_cell.length_b   1.000
_cell.length_c   1.000
_cell.angle_alpha   90.00
_cell.angle_beta   90.00
_cell.angle_gamma   90.00
#
_symmetry.space_group_name_H-M   'P 1'
#
loop_
_entity.id
_entity.type
_entity.pdbx_description
1 polymer ?
#
loop_
_entity_poly.entity_id
_entity_poly.type
_entity_poly.pdbx_seq_one_letter_code
_entity_poly.pdbx_strand_id
1 'polypeptide(L)'
;MANHAVSFSTQRFFEFPEIDERVIRHSGTSSSNRKVIAIGDTVTFRYAFGVQTSTRVTISGFDSDLWTNTSPVSLGVGESVTKTIRSGASLRSDAVFFSASGFTGDAFYFTVVSGADTTPDGFSFNDLVQVSPNQTYTSNLIRISGINTPVAASINNGGSMSVNGGSYRTSATIVNGDSIRIRRTSGGYGARVSTTITVGGVSDTWYITTKASPDQGQIIPFPITSLPINFNAIKQFFGGNGSLNDYRRGGTYVPDISQNSRIPTGVPLDMHDFLGSATSFYFTKNPTSRFAFENTFYSGRNIQLIWNFGIDWAFGYANIGSSVEHRYTLVQTTGSGLTLSPSSAGSFSTSNNYVSVSRNFNQKEAGTFIGYIRIEARHKDYPSRVLTQNVSYNIEAYSEP
;
A
#
# COMPACT_ATOMS: atom_id res chain seq x y z
N MET A 1 7.76 -4.01 28.81
CA MET A 1 9.02 -4.11 29.57
C MET A 1 8.74 -4.92 30.81
N ALA A 2 9.44 -6.04 30.99
CA ALA A 2 9.36 -6.88 32.16
C ALA A 2 10.42 -6.49 33.19
N ASN A 3 10.18 -6.83 34.46
CA ASN A 3 11.18 -6.72 35.52
C ASN A 3 11.63 -8.10 35.98
N HIS A 4 12.95 -8.33 36.01
CA HIS A 4 13.58 -9.56 36.43
C HIS A 4 14.14 -9.40 37.85
N ALA A 5 13.56 -10.10 38.83
CA ALA A 5 14.01 -10.02 40.22
C ALA A 5 15.15 -11.01 40.50
N VAL A 6 16.25 -10.52 41.09
CA VAL A 6 17.41 -11.31 41.51
C VAL A 6 17.63 -11.08 43.00
N SER A 7 17.43 -12.12 43.80
CA SER A 7 17.71 -12.08 45.23
C SER A 7 19.01 -12.82 45.53
N PHE A 8 19.88 -12.17 46.31
CA PHE A 8 21.12 -12.77 46.79
C PHE A 8 21.25 -12.62 48.31
N SER A 9 22.11 -13.42 48.91
CA SER A 9 22.36 -13.47 50.35
C SER A 9 23.83 -13.73 50.64
N THR A 10 24.27 -13.40 51.85
CA THR A 10 25.58 -13.85 52.37
C THR A 10 25.37 -15.02 53.31
N GLN A 11 26.25 -16.02 53.22
CA GLN A 11 26.21 -17.26 54.00
C GLN A 11 27.58 -17.52 54.63
N ARG A 12 27.57 -18.26 55.74
CA ARG A 12 28.76 -18.67 56.47
C ARG A 12 28.69 -20.17 56.72
N PHE A 13 29.71 -20.89 56.29
CA PHE A 13 29.86 -22.34 56.51
C PHE A 13 30.97 -22.59 57.52
N PHE A 14 30.78 -23.62 58.34
CA PHE A 14 31.81 -24.11 59.26
C PHE A 14 32.09 -25.57 58.89
N GLU A 15 33.30 -25.86 58.43
CA GLU A 15 33.79 -27.24 58.29
C GLU A 15 34.94 -27.48 59.26
N PHE A 16 34.87 -28.58 60.02
CA PHE A 16 35.96 -29.04 60.89
C PHE A 16 37.10 -29.62 60.02
N PRO A 17 38.39 -29.32 60.28
CA PRO A 17 38.93 -28.39 61.27
C PRO A 17 39.25 -27.04 60.61
N GLU A 18 38.48 -25.99 60.95
CA GLU A 18 38.78 -24.57 60.70
C GLU A 18 38.69 -23.99 59.26
N ILE A 19 37.71 -24.39 58.45
CA ILE A 19 37.36 -23.57 57.27
C ILE A 19 36.14 -22.69 57.60
N ASP A 20 36.37 -21.40 57.87
CA ASP A 20 35.34 -20.34 57.91
C ASP A 20 35.11 -19.80 56.49
N GLU A 21 34.34 -20.54 55.69
CA GLU A 21 34.01 -20.10 54.34
C GLU A 21 32.82 -19.13 54.38
N ARG A 22 33.05 -17.91 53.91
CA ARG A 22 32.01 -16.89 53.75
C ARG A 22 31.78 -16.67 52.27
N VAL A 23 30.54 -16.84 51.83
CA VAL A 23 30.19 -16.75 50.42
C VAL A 23 28.99 -15.84 50.21
N ILE A 24 28.96 -15.18 49.07
CA ILE A 24 27.72 -14.60 48.53
C ILE A 24 27.07 -15.69 47.67
N ARG A 25 25.74 -15.83 47.77
CA ARG A 25 24.97 -16.69 46.87
C ARG A 25 23.70 -16.02 46.42
N HIS A 26 23.49 -16.02 45.11
CA HIS A 26 22.20 -15.86 44.49
C HIS A 26 21.68 -17.23 44.04
N SER A 27 20.37 -17.31 43.78
CA SER A 27 19.77 -18.50 43.17
C SER A 27 19.32 -18.18 41.75
N GLY A 28 19.40 -19.17 40.87
CA GLY A 28 18.70 -19.14 39.58
C GLY A 28 19.52 -18.89 38.33
N THR A 29 20.83 -18.58 38.41
CA THR A 29 21.69 -18.53 37.22
C THR A 29 23.09 -19.10 37.44
N SER A 30 23.73 -19.51 36.35
CA SER A 30 25.14 -19.91 36.28
C SER A 30 25.69 -19.61 34.88
N SER A 31 26.99 -19.80 34.67
CA SER A 31 27.60 -19.64 33.33
C SER A 31 27.01 -20.58 32.27
N SER A 32 26.44 -21.72 32.67
CA SER A 32 25.75 -22.68 31.80
C SER A 32 24.22 -22.54 31.81
N ASN A 33 23.65 -21.76 32.74
CA ASN A 33 22.22 -21.51 32.86
C ASN A 33 21.96 -20.01 33.05
N ARG A 34 21.88 -19.27 31.95
CA ARG A 34 21.78 -17.80 31.96
C ARG A 34 20.32 -17.34 31.90
N LYS A 35 20.03 -16.22 32.56
CA LYS A 35 18.72 -15.56 32.44
C LYS A 35 18.60 -14.82 31.10
N VAL A 36 17.53 -15.02 30.35
CA VAL A 36 17.25 -14.22 29.14
C VAL A 36 16.56 -12.91 29.52
N ILE A 37 17.09 -11.79 29.04
CA ILE A 37 16.61 -10.44 29.35
C ILE A 37 16.52 -9.64 28.04
N ALA A 38 15.37 -9.05 27.75
CA ALA A 38 15.20 -8.30 26.52
C ALA A 38 15.70 -6.86 26.64
N ILE A 39 16.08 -6.24 25.52
CA ILE A 39 16.34 -4.80 25.46
C ILE A 39 15.15 -4.01 26.03
N GLY A 40 15.42 -3.07 26.94
CA GLY A 40 14.42 -2.26 27.63
C GLY A 40 13.86 -2.90 28.91
N ASP A 41 14.09 -4.19 29.17
CA ASP A 41 13.71 -4.79 30.46
C ASP A 41 14.59 -4.29 31.60
N THR A 42 14.10 -4.46 32.84
CA THR A 42 14.82 -4.10 34.06
C THR A 42 15.22 -5.32 34.87
N VAL A 43 16.28 -5.19 35.66
CA VAL A 43 16.71 -6.18 36.65
C VAL A 43 16.76 -5.53 38.02
N THR A 44 16.00 -6.06 38.97
CA THR A 44 16.03 -5.64 40.37
C THR A 44 16.89 -6.60 41.17
N PHE A 45 18.05 -6.14 41.61
CA PHE A 45 18.92 -6.86 42.54
C PHE A 45 18.54 -6.52 43.97
N ARG A 46 18.25 -7.52 44.79
CA ARG A 46 17.88 -7.36 46.20
C ARG A 46 18.81 -8.16 47.09
N TYR A 47 19.40 -7.50 48.08
CA TYR A 47 20.14 -8.18 49.13
C TYR A 47 19.13 -8.67 50.18
N ALA A 48 18.71 -9.92 50.08
CA ALA A 48 17.56 -10.43 50.82
C ALA A 48 17.88 -10.70 52.30
N PHE A 49 19.00 -11.38 52.58
CA PHE A 49 19.40 -11.80 53.93
C PHE A 49 20.92 -11.81 54.06
N GLY A 50 21.45 -11.51 55.24
CA GLY A 50 22.90 -11.58 55.49
C GLY A 50 23.26 -12.12 56.86
N VAL A 51 24.41 -12.79 56.93
CA VAL A 51 24.98 -13.36 58.19
C VAL A 51 25.56 -12.29 59.13
N GLN A 52 25.76 -11.06 58.64
CA GLN A 52 26.18 -9.89 59.41
C GLN A 52 25.38 -8.67 58.94
N THR A 53 24.74 -7.95 59.88
CA THR A 53 23.87 -6.81 59.56
C THR A 53 24.60 -5.58 59.03
N SER A 54 25.91 -5.48 59.25
CA SER A 54 26.75 -4.38 58.78
C SER A 54 27.46 -4.65 57.44
N THR A 55 27.43 -5.87 56.92
CA THR A 55 28.06 -6.19 55.63
C THR A 55 27.28 -5.51 54.51
N ARG A 56 27.97 -4.70 53.71
CA ARG A 56 27.45 -4.21 52.44
C ARG A 56 28.02 -5.03 51.29
N VAL A 57 27.18 -5.40 50.34
CA VAL A 57 27.59 -6.11 49.12
C VAL A 57 27.59 -5.13 47.97
N THR A 58 28.72 -5.02 47.29
CA THR A 58 28.86 -4.23 46.08
C THR A 58 28.44 -5.03 44.87
N ILE A 59 27.57 -4.45 44.07
CA ILE A 59 27.12 -4.96 42.78
C ILE A 59 27.83 -4.18 41.69
N SER A 60 28.58 -4.87 40.81
CA SER A 60 29.41 -4.26 39.77
C SER A 60 29.37 -5.07 38.46
N GLY A 61 30.11 -4.63 37.44
CA GLY A 61 30.12 -5.28 36.12
C GLY A 61 29.02 -4.78 35.17
N PHE A 62 28.44 -3.62 35.44
CA PHE A 62 27.46 -3.01 34.55
C PHE A 62 28.15 -2.40 33.31
N ASP A 63 28.31 -3.19 32.25
CA ASP A 63 28.89 -2.76 30.97
C ASP A 63 28.07 -1.63 30.30
N SER A 64 28.76 -0.61 29.78
CA SER A 64 28.16 0.54 29.08
C SER A 64 27.42 0.18 27.79
N ASP A 65 27.77 -0.94 27.17
CA ASP A 65 27.10 -1.47 25.99
C ASP A 65 25.76 -2.11 26.34
N LEU A 66 25.52 -2.48 27.60
CA LEU A 66 24.31 -3.19 28.03
C LEU A 66 23.40 -2.38 28.95
N TRP A 67 23.94 -1.53 29.83
CA TRP A 67 23.18 -0.91 30.91
C TRP A 67 23.05 0.61 30.73
N THR A 68 21.92 1.17 31.15
CA THR A 68 21.69 2.63 31.17
C THR A 68 22.52 3.35 32.24
N ASN A 69 22.87 2.65 33.33
CA ASN A 69 23.68 3.19 34.43
C ASN A 69 24.73 2.16 34.85
N THR A 70 26.00 2.51 34.68
CA THR A 70 27.15 1.61 34.86
C THR A 70 27.79 1.68 36.25
N SER A 71 27.36 2.61 37.10
CA SER A 71 27.95 2.82 38.43
C SER A 71 27.71 1.59 39.33
N PRO A 72 28.75 1.06 39.99
CA PRO A 72 28.60 0.06 41.03
C PRO A 72 27.73 0.57 42.19
N VAL A 73 27.00 -0.33 42.84
CA VAL A 73 26.07 0.01 43.92
C VAL A 73 26.32 -0.87 45.13
N SER A 74 26.50 -0.28 46.30
CA SER A 74 26.70 -0.99 47.56
C SER A 74 25.39 -1.09 48.32
N LEU A 75 24.88 -2.30 48.54
CA LEU A 75 23.61 -2.56 49.23
C LEU A 75 23.84 -3.13 50.63
N GLY A 76 23.08 -2.62 51.59
CA GLY A 76 22.85 -3.24 52.90
C GLY A 76 21.72 -4.27 52.84
N VAL A 77 21.57 -5.07 53.90
CA VAL A 77 20.51 -6.09 53.99
C VAL A 77 19.14 -5.44 53.88
N GLY A 78 18.28 -5.98 53.02
CA GLY A 78 16.94 -5.48 52.73
C GLY A 78 16.87 -4.44 51.60
N GLU A 79 18.00 -3.84 51.22
CA GLU A 79 18.06 -2.86 50.13
C GLU A 79 17.99 -3.54 48.74
N SER A 80 17.59 -2.75 47.73
CA SER A 80 17.55 -3.19 46.34
C SER A 80 17.93 -2.08 45.38
N VAL A 81 18.45 -2.45 44.21
CA VAL A 81 18.66 -1.54 43.09
C VAL A 81 18.06 -2.12 41.82
N THR A 82 17.44 -1.27 41.01
CA THR A 82 16.95 -1.63 39.68
C THR A 82 17.82 -1.00 38.61
N LYS A 83 18.20 -1.79 37.62
CA LYS A 83 18.99 -1.37 36.45
C LYS A 83 18.24 -1.74 35.17
N THR A 84 18.40 -0.95 34.11
CA THR A 84 17.69 -1.15 32.83
C THR A 84 18.68 -1.56 31.75
N ILE A 85 18.32 -2.55 30.93
CA ILE A 85 19.04 -2.85 29.69
C ILE A 85 18.76 -1.72 28.70
N ARG A 86 19.82 -1.02 28.26
CA ARG A 86 19.69 0.18 27.41
C ARG A 86 19.10 -0.14 26.05
N SER A 87 18.46 0.86 25.44
CA SER A 87 18.14 0.80 24.02
C SER A 87 19.42 0.67 23.20
N GLY A 88 19.40 -0.21 22.19
CA GLY A 88 20.56 -0.50 21.33
C GLY A 88 21.65 -1.34 22.00
N ALA A 89 21.34 -2.02 23.11
CA ALA A 89 22.32 -2.90 23.75
C ALA A 89 22.78 -4.03 22.82
N SER A 90 24.05 -4.41 22.93
CA SER A 90 24.62 -5.53 22.18
C SER A 90 23.96 -6.86 22.58
N LEU A 91 23.55 -7.67 21.60
CA LEU A 91 22.94 -8.98 21.84
C LEU A 91 24.02 -10.02 22.19
N ARG A 92 24.34 -10.14 23.48
CA ARG A 92 25.39 -11.04 23.98
C ARG A 92 25.08 -11.57 25.37
N SER A 93 25.87 -12.53 25.82
CA SER A 93 25.87 -12.98 27.21
C SER A 93 26.83 -12.15 28.06
N ASP A 94 26.48 -11.92 29.31
CA ASP A 94 27.30 -11.15 30.27
C ASP A 94 26.99 -11.56 31.72
N ALA A 95 27.70 -10.98 32.68
CA ALA A 95 27.50 -11.21 34.10
C ALA A 95 27.62 -9.94 34.95
N VAL A 96 26.83 -9.87 36.03
CA VAL A 96 26.94 -8.85 37.08
C VAL A 96 27.50 -9.51 38.33
N PHE A 97 28.50 -8.89 38.96
CA PHE A 97 29.25 -9.49 40.07
C PHE A 97 28.80 -8.93 41.42
N PHE A 98 28.72 -9.82 42.41
CA PHE A 98 28.49 -9.52 43.81
C PHE A 98 29.78 -9.72 44.59
N SER A 99 30.27 -8.68 45.27
CA SER A 99 31.49 -8.75 46.06
C SER A 99 31.37 -8.04 47.40
N ALA A 100 32.02 -8.60 48.42
CA ALA A 100 32.18 -8.00 49.74
C ALA A 100 33.52 -8.46 50.34
N SER A 101 34.15 -7.60 51.15
CA SER A 101 35.43 -7.94 51.78
C SER A 101 35.28 -9.15 52.71
N GLY A 102 36.16 -10.14 52.55
CA GLY A 102 36.12 -11.39 53.32
C GLY A 102 35.04 -12.38 52.88
N PHE A 103 34.42 -12.20 51.71
CA PHE A 103 33.50 -13.16 51.11
C PHE A 103 33.99 -13.61 49.73
N THR A 104 33.86 -14.89 49.42
CA THR A 104 33.89 -15.39 48.04
C THR A 104 32.71 -14.79 47.29
N GLY A 105 33.01 -14.06 46.20
CA GLY A 105 32.00 -13.41 45.38
C GLY A 105 31.14 -14.38 44.57
N ASP A 106 30.09 -13.85 43.97
CA ASP A 106 29.17 -14.59 43.11
C ASP A 106 28.80 -13.74 41.89
N ALA A 107 28.22 -14.35 40.86
CA ALA A 107 27.88 -13.67 39.62
C ALA A 107 26.50 -14.07 39.09
N PHE A 108 25.68 -13.06 38.79
CA PHE A 108 24.43 -13.24 38.07
C PHE A 108 24.71 -13.25 36.56
N TYR A 109 24.41 -14.37 35.89
CA TYR A 109 24.66 -14.55 34.46
C TYR A 109 23.38 -14.37 33.64
N PHE A 110 23.48 -13.61 32.55
CA PHE A 110 22.35 -13.31 31.68
C PHE A 110 22.75 -13.26 30.20
N THR A 111 21.75 -13.30 29.33
CA THR A 111 21.87 -13.14 27.88
C THR A 111 20.88 -12.07 27.43
N VAL A 112 21.39 -11.05 26.75
CA VAL A 112 20.58 -9.97 26.19
C VAL A 112 20.03 -10.39 24.82
N VAL A 113 18.72 -10.24 24.66
CA VAL A 113 18.00 -10.50 23.40
C VAL A 113 17.25 -9.25 22.93
N SER A 114 16.81 -9.23 21.68
CA SER A 114 15.99 -8.13 21.16
C SER A 114 14.69 -7.96 21.96
N GLY A 115 14.23 -6.71 22.10
CA GLY A 115 12.90 -6.39 22.62
C GLY A 115 11.78 -6.95 21.73
N ALA A 116 10.58 -7.09 22.29
CA ALA A 116 9.41 -7.45 21.50
C ALA A 116 9.06 -6.32 20.51
N ASP A 117 9.09 -6.64 19.23
CA ASP A 117 8.65 -5.77 18.14
C ASP A 117 7.34 -6.31 17.55
N THR A 118 6.32 -5.46 17.65
CA THR A 118 4.93 -5.74 17.26
C THR A 118 4.44 -4.75 16.21
N THR A 119 5.31 -3.90 15.66
CA THR A 119 4.94 -2.92 14.62
C THR A 119 5.54 -3.37 13.29
N PRO A 120 4.74 -3.89 12.35
CA PRO A 120 5.24 -4.25 11.04
C PRO A 120 5.80 -3.06 10.25
N ASP A 121 6.62 -3.35 9.25
CA ASP A 121 6.93 -2.39 8.20
C ASP A 121 5.65 -2.00 7.44
N GLY A 122 5.65 -0.80 6.85
CA GLY A 122 4.55 -0.33 6.02
C GLY A 122 4.27 -1.26 4.84
N PHE A 123 2.99 -1.49 4.55
CA PHE A 123 2.54 -2.29 3.41
C PHE A 123 1.35 -1.62 2.71
N SER A 124 1.11 -1.95 1.44
CA SER A 124 0.00 -1.40 0.66
C SER A 124 -0.56 -2.38 -0.36
N PHE A 125 -1.88 -2.35 -0.53
CA PHE A 125 -2.61 -3.08 -1.55
C PHE A 125 -2.88 -2.20 -2.77
N ASN A 126 -2.85 -2.80 -3.96
CA ASN A 126 -3.13 -2.09 -5.20
C ASN A 126 -4.63 -1.97 -5.42
N ASP A 127 -5.14 -0.74 -5.41
CA ASP A 127 -6.54 -0.45 -5.71
C ASP A 127 -6.97 -0.98 -7.09
N LEU A 128 -8.21 -1.46 -7.18
CA LEU A 128 -8.82 -1.87 -8.42
C LEU A 128 -9.80 -0.80 -8.90
N VAL A 129 -9.71 -0.44 -10.17
CA VAL A 129 -10.57 0.56 -10.82
C VAL A 129 -11.16 0.02 -12.11
N GLN A 130 -12.35 0.50 -12.47
CA GLN A 130 -13.05 0.11 -13.70
C GLN A 130 -13.26 -1.41 -13.84
N VAL A 131 -13.46 -2.10 -12.72
CA VAL A 131 -13.75 -3.54 -12.71
C VAL A 131 -15.25 -3.82 -12.89
N SER A 132 -15.59 -5.05 -13.24
CA SER A 132 -16.99 -5.47 -13.37
C SER A 132 -17.72 -5.40 -12.02
N PRO A 133 -18.99 -4.95 -12.00
CA PRO A 133 -19.78 -4.90 -10.78
C PRO A 133 -20.21 -6.29 -10.30
N ASN A 134 -20.54 -6.40 -9.00
CA ASN A 134 -21.07 -7.60 -8.35
C ASN A 134 -20.19 -8.86 -8.49
N GLN A 135 -18.87 -8.70 -8.62
CA GLN A 135 -17.91 -9.80 -8.76
C GLN A 135 -16.96 -9.84 -7.56
N THR A 136 -16.48 -11.03 -7.22
CA THR A 136 -15.47 -11.21 -6.18
C THR A 136 -14.07 -10.98 -6.74
N TYR A 137 -13.32 -10.07 -6.12
CA TYR A 137 -11.94 -9.75 -6.45
C TYR A 137 -10.99 -10.12 -5.32
N THR A 138 -9.76 -10.51 -5.68
CA THR A 138 -8.65 -10.78 -4.76
C THR A 138 -7.52 -9.81 -5.03
N SER A 139 -6.88 -9.29 -3.99
CA SER A 139 -5.78 -8.33 -4.07
C SER A 139 -4.46 -8.95 -4.54
N ASN A 140 -3.43 -8.11 -4.72
CA ASN A 140 -2.04 -8.54 -4.76
C ASN A 140 -1.63 -9.23 -3.43
N LEU A 141 -0.55 -10.04 -3.50
CA LEU A 141 0.03 -10.72 -2.35
C LEU A 141 0.99 -9.78 -1.61
N ILE A 142 0.80 -9.62 -0.31
CA ILE A 142 1.67 -8.83 0.57
C ILE A 142 2.45 -9.77 1.46
N ARG A 143 3.74 -9.47 1.71
CA ARG A 143 4.54 -10.17 2.71
C ARG A 143 4.80 -9.23 3.88
N ILE A 144 4.51 -9.70 5.09
CA ILE A 144 4.70 -8.90 6.31
C ILE A 144 6.14 -9.04 6.80
N SER A 145 6.76 -7.92 7.15
CA SER A 145 8.11 -7.82 7.72
C SER A 145 8.16 -6.86 8.91
N GLY A 146 9.31 -6.76 9.58
CA GLY A 146 9.56 -5.76 10.62
C GLY A 146 9.20 -6.20 12.05
N ILE A 147 8.46 -7.30 12.22
CA ILE A 147 8.11 -7.83 13.55
C ILE A 147 9.00 -8.98 13.99
N ASN A 148 9.15 -9.18 15.29
CA ASN A 148 9.74 -10.40 15.88
C ASN A 148 8.81 -11.11 16.86
N THR A 149 7.64 -10.52 17.12
CA THR A 149 6.61 -11.04 18.02
C THR A 149 5.30 -11.20 17.23
N PRO A 150 4.53 -12.28 17.39
CA PRO A 150 3.26 -12.45 16.70
C PRO A 150 2.28 -11.32 17.02
N VAL A 151 1.57 -10.82 15.99
CA VAL A 151 0.63 -9.71 16.11
C VAL A 151 -0.76 -10.10 15.62
N ALA A 152 -1.79 -9.43 16.11
CA ALA A 152 -3.13 -9.59 15.59
C ALA A 152 -3.30 -8.84 14.25
N ALA A 153 -4.03 -9.45 13.33
CA ALA A 153 -4.56 -8.81 12.15
C ALA A 153 -6.10 -8.85 12.15
N SER A 154 -6.72 -7.79 11.65
CA SER A 154 -8.18 -7.67 11.54
C SER A 154 -8.59 -6.99 10.23
N ILE A 155 -9.77 -7.38 9.72
CA ILE A 155 -10.44 -6.76 8.58
C ILE A 155 -11.62 -5.92 9.07
N ASN A 156 -11.68 -4.68 8.60
CA ASN A 156 -12.79 -3.75 8.77
C ASN A 156 -13.40 -3.37 7.41
N ASN A 157 -14.63 -2.84 7.44
CA ASN A 157 -15.40 -2.41 6.26
C ASN A 157 -15.73 -3.51 5.24
N GLY A 158 -15.82 -4.78 5.68
CA GLY A 158 -16.21 -5.93 4.87
C GLY A 158 -15.04 -6.61 4.14
N GLY A 159 -15.31 -7.77 3.53
CA GLY A 159 -14.28 -8.61 2.90
C GLY A 159 -13.65 -9.60 3.87
N SER A 160 -12.54 -10.21 3.47
CA SER A 160 -11.84 -11.25 4.23
C SER A 160 -10.37 -11.34 3.81
N MET A 161 -9.50 -11.80 4.70
CA MET A 161 -8.08 -12.05 4.45
C MET A 161 -7.78 -13.55 4.38
N SER A 162 -6.81 -13.93 3.56
CA SER A 162 -6.16 -15.25 3.54
C SER A 162 -4.71 -15.07 3.97
N VAL A 163 -4.25 -15.90 4.90
CA VAL A 163 -2.87 -15.94 5.37
C VAL A 163 -2.20 -17.20 4.84
N ASN A 164 -1.06 -17.09 4.16
CA ASN A 164 -0.30 -18.21 3.58
C ASN A 164 -1.13 -19.13 2.68
N GLY A 165 -2.09 -18.56 1.93
CA GLY A 165 -2.98 -19.31 1.04
C GLY A 165 -4.07 -20.11 1.76
N GLY A 166 -4.28 -19.90 3.06
CA GLY A 166 -5.33 -20.56 3.84
C GLY A 166 -6.75 -20.06 3.54
N SER A 167 -7.71 -20.52 4.33
CA SER A 167 -9.11 -20.09 4.22
C SER A 167 -9.28 -18.60 4.53
N TYR A 168 -10.23 -17.97 3.84
CA TYR A 168 -10.57 -16.56 4.06
C TYR A 168 -11.31 -16.34 5.38
N ARG A 169 -10.84 -15.36 6.17
CA ARG A 169 -11.33 -15.01 7.52
C ARG A 169 -11.20 -13.51 7.80
N THR A 170 -11.80 -13.00 8.86
CA THR A 170 -11.75 -11.55 9.19
C THR A 170 -10.71 -11.20 10.24
N SER A 171 -10.09 -12.18 10.88
CA SER A 171 -9.01 -12.01 11.85
C SER A 171 -8.00 -13.15 11.75
N ALA A 172 -6.75 -12.86 12.12
CA ALA A 172 -5.67 -13.85 12.17
C ALA A 172 -4.56 -13.40 13.13
N THR A 173 -3.72 -14.33 13.56
CA THR A 173 -2.39 -14.02 14.11
C THR A 173 -1.39 -14.05 12.96
N ILE A 174 -0.55 -13.03 12.87
CA ILE A 174 0.47 -12.84 11.85
C ILE A 174 1.85 -12.93 12.49
N VAL A 175 2.74 -13.68 11.86
CA VAL A 175 4.16 -13.74 12.21
C VAL A 175 5.01 -13.17 11.08
N ASN A 176 6.26 -12.83 11.41
CA ASN A 176 7.20 -12.29 10.44
C ASN A 176 7.35 -13.22 9.23
N GLY A 177 7.24 -12.66 8.03
CA GLY A 177 7.37 -13.39 6.78
C GLY A 177 6.08 -14.01 6.24
N ASP A 178 4.97 -13.97 7.00
CA ASP A 178 3.65 -14.40 6.52
C ASP A 178 3.21 -13.61 5.28
N SER A 179 2.45 -14.28 4.43
CA SER A 179 1.87 -13.70 3.22
C SER A 179 0.36 -13.49 3.37
N ILE A 180 -0.14 -12.33 2.93
CA ILE A 180 -1.54 -11.93 3.06
C ILE A 180 -2.12 -11.57 1.69
N ARG A 181 -3.34 -12.04 1.42
CA ARG A 181 -4.24 -11.52 0.38
C ARG A 181 -5.57 -11.15 1.02
N ILE A 182 -6.23 -10.14 0.49
CA ILE A 182 -7.60 -9.79 0.86
C ILE A 182 -8.54 -10.02 -0.32
N ARG A 183 -9.80 -10.32 0.00
CA ARG A 183 -10.86 -10.63 -0.97
C ARG A 183 -12.16 -9.96 -0.59
N ARG A 184 -12.84 -9.41 -1.59
CA ARG A 184 -14.13 -8.75 -1.46
C ARG A 184 -14.96 -8.83 -2.73
N THR A 185 -16.28 -8.87 -2.58
CA THR A 185 -17.23 -8.65 -3.66
C THR A 185 -17.44 -7.14 -3.90
N SER A 186 -17.30 -6.72 -5.15
CA SER A 186 -17.54 -5.35 -5.58
C SER A 186 -19.02 -4.97 -5.46
N GLY A 187 -19.33 -3.66 -5.45
CA GLY A 187 -20.71 -3.18 -5.51
C GLY A 187 -21.30 -3.26 -6.93
N GLY A 188 -22.50 -2.70 -7.09
CA GLY A 188 -23.11 -2.47 -8.41
C GLY A 188 -22.34 -1.42 -9.24
N TYR A 189 -22.82 -1.11 -10.44
CA TYR A 189 -22.19 -0.12 -11.32
C TYR A 189 -21.98 1.24 -10.63
N GLY A 190 -20.81 1.86 -10.87
CA GLY A 190 -20.40 3.15 -10.31
C GLY A 190 -20.06 3.13 -8.82
N ALA A 191 -20.18 1.97 -8.15
CA ALA A 191 -19.86 1.85 -6.74
C ALA A 191 -18.35 1.83 -6.49
N ARG A 192 -17.94 2.48 -5.40
CA ARG A 192 -16.63 2.34 -4.77
C ARG A 192 -16.81 1.70 -3.40
N VAL A 193 -16.14 0.59 -3.17
CA VAL A 193 -16.18 -0.15 -1.90
C VAL A 193 -14.76 -0.34 -1.36
N SER A 194 -14.59 -0.42 -0.03
CA SER A 194 -13.27 -0.38 0.61
C SER A 194 -13.09 -1.36 1.77
N THR A 195 -12.02 -2.14 1.75
CA THR A 195 -11.66 -3.06 2.84
C THR A 195 -10.39 -2.57 3.52
N THR A 196 -10.46 -2.36 4.83
CA THR A 196 -9.30 -1.92 5.62
C THR A 196 -8.76 -3.12 6.38
N ILE A 197 -7.46 -3.37 6.26
CA ILE A 197 -6.76 -4.36 7.08
C ILE A 197 -5.82 -3.65 8.04
N THR A 198 -5.81 -4.08 9.30
CA THR A 198 -4.88 -3.62 10.33
C THR A 198 -4.06 -4.81 10.80
N VAL A 199 -2.72 -4.67 10.86
CA VAL A 199 -1.77 -5.69 11.32
C VAL A 199 -0.82 -5.01 12.30
N GLY A 200 -0.82 -5.43 13.58
CA GLY A 200 0.11 -4.88 14.58
C GLY A 200 0.06 -3.34 14.71
N GLY A 201 -1.08 -2.72 14.47
CA GLY A 201 -1.26 -1.25 14.50
C GLY A 201 -1.00 -0.53 13.17
N VAL A 202 -0.39 -1.18 12.18
CA VAL A 202 -0.22 -0.64 10.81
C VAL A 202 -1.43 -1.02 9.97
N SER A 203 -1.98 -0.08 9.20
CA SER A 203 -3.18 -0.31 8.41
C SER A 203 -3.06 0.17 6.97
N ASP A 204 -3.74 -0.51 6.07
CA ASP A 204 -3.98 -0.05 4.71
C ASP A 204 -5.45 -0.26 4.31
N THR A 205 -5.95 0.57 3.40
CA THR A 205 -7.31 0.47 2.86
C THR A 205 -7.28 0.21 1.38
N TRP A 206 -7.79 -0.96 0.99
CA TRP A 206 -7.92 -1.37 -0.38
C TRP A 206 -9.28 -1.01 -0.96
N TYR A 207 -9.28 -0.32 -2.10
CA TYR A 207 -10.47 0.12 -2.80
C TYR A 207 -10.74 -0.71 -4.05
N ILE A 208 -12.03 -1.00 -4.28
CA ILE A 208 -12.54 -1.54 -5.54
C ILE A 208 -13.56 -0.54 -6.09
N THR A 209 -13.27 0.02 -7.26
CA THR A 209 -14.15 0.92 -8.00
C THR A 209 -14.65 0.22 -9.26
N THR A 210 -15.97 0.11 -9.39
CA THR A 210 -16.62 -0.54 -10.52
C THR A 210 -16.83 0.42 -11.69
N LYS A 211 -17.03 -0.13 -12.89
CA LYS A 211 -17.38 0.64 -14.09
C LYS A 211 -18.68 1.42 -13.86
N ALA A 212 -18.81 2.60 -14.46
CA ALA A 212 -20.07 3.33 -14.51
C ALA A 212 -21.17 2.51 -15.20
N SER A 213 -22.43 2.79 -14.88
CA SER A 213 -23.55 2.06 -15.49
C SER A 213 -23.62 2.40 -16.98
N PRO A 214 -23.75 1.40 -17.88
CA PRO A 214 -23.93 1.68 -19.30
C PRO A 214 -25.20 2.50 -19.58
N ASP A 215 -26.23 2.44 -18.74
CA ASP A 215 -27.45 3.27 -18.95
C ASP A 215 -27.21 4.78 -18.77
N GLN A 216 -26.11 5.18 -18.12
CA GLN A 216 -25.76 6.59 -17.92
C GLN A 216 -25.08 7.22 -19.15
N GLY A 217 -24.60 6.41 -20.09
CA GLY A 217 -23.98 6.89 -21.31
C GLY A 217 -24.98 7.24 -22.40
N GLN A 218 -24.50 7.91 -23.45
CA GLN A 218 -25.29 8.12 -24.66
C GLN A 218 -25.48 6.77 -25.36
N ILE A 219 -26.73 6.32 -25.49
CA ILE A 219 -27.04 5.06 -26.17
C ILE A 219 -26.86 5.24 -27.67
N ILE A 220 -25.91 4.52 -28.26
CA ILE A 220 -25.63 4.50 -29.70
C ILE A 220 -26.27 3.23 -30.28
N PRO A 221 -27.27 3.31 -31.18
CA PRO A 221 -27.87 2.13 -31.79
C PRO A 221 -26.94 1.51 -32.83
N PHE A 222 -27.05 0.21 -33.02
CA PHE A 222 -26.37 -0.51 -34.09
C PHE A 222 -26.90 -0.01 -35.44
N PRO A 223 -26.04 0.43 -36.38
CA PRO A 223 -26.50 1.09 -37.60
C PRO A 223 -27.21 0.13 -38.57
N ILE A 224 -27.00 -1.18 -38.46
CA ILE A 224 -27.64 -2.16 -39.35
C ILE A 224 -28.94 -2.66 -38.72
N THR A 225 -30.05 -2.38 -39.40
CA THR A 225 -31.42 -2.65 -38.92
C THR A 225 -32.11 -3.81 -39.64
N SER A 226 -31.46 -4.43 -40.63
CA SER A 226 -32.00 -5.58 -41.38
C SER A 226 -30.88 -6.53 -41.82
N LEU A 227 -31.25 -7.76 -42.18
CA LEU A 227 -30.31 -8.78 -42.66
C LEU A 227 -29.94 -8.57 -44.14
N PRO A 228 -28.78 -9.06 -44.57
CA PRO A 228 -27.79 -9.81 -43.80
C PRO A 228 -26.86 -8.92 -42.95
N ILE A 229 -26.58 -9.34 -41.72
CA ILE A 229 -25.50 -8.79 -40.90
C ILE A 229 -24.31 -9.74 -40.98
N ASN A 230 -23.10 -9.18 -41.11
CA ASN A 230 -21.88 -9.96 -40.93
C ASN A 230 -21.28 -9.70 -39.54
N PHE A 231 -20.53 -10.69 -39.05
CA PHE A 231 -19.92 -10.59 -37.72
C PHE A 231 -18.89 -9.45 -37.62
N ASN A 232 -18.27 -9.06 -38.74
CA ASN A 232 -17.33 -7.94 -38.75
C ASN A 232 -18.00 -6.59 -38.38
N ALA A 233 -19.25 -6.37 -38.78
CA ALA A 233 -20.01 -5.18 -38.39
C ALA A 233 -20.26 -5.15 -36.88
N ILE A 234 -20.59 -6.29 -36.27
CA ILE A 234 -20.76 -6.42 -34.81
C ILE A 234 -19.45 -6.07 -34.09
N LYS A 235 -18.32 -6.64 -34.55
CA LYS A 235 -16.98 -6.33 -33.99
C LYS A 235 -16.62 -4.86 -34.12
N GLN A 236 -16.87 -4.24 -35.28
CA GLN A 236 -16.56 -2.82 -35.50
C GLN A 236 -17.42 -1.88 -34.63
N PHE A 237 -18.65 -2.29 -34.33
CA PHE A 237 -19.59 -1.49 -33.55
C PHE A 237 -19.41 -1.64 -32.03
N PHE A 238 -19.40 -2.88 -31.52
CA PHE A 238 -19.21 -3.15 -30.08
C PHE A 238 -17.74 -3.15 -29.67
N GLY A 239 -16.81 -3.16 -30.63
CA GLY A 239 -15.37 -3.33 -30.38
C GLY A 239 -14.98 -4.79 -30.13
N GLY A 240 -13.68 -5.06 -30.05
CA GLY A 240 -13.13 -6.38 -29.73
C GLY A 240 -12.77 -7.26 -30.95
N ASN A 241 -12.08 -8.37 -30.66
CA ASN A 241 -11.56 -9.31 -31.66
C ASN A 241 -11.97 -10.77 -31.37
N GLY A 242 -13.00 -10.97 -30.54
CA GLY A 242 -13.46 -12.28 -30.09
C GLY A 242 -14.28 -13.06 -31.13
N SER A 243 -14.76 -14.22 -30.70
CA SER A 243 -15.78 -15.02 -31.38
C SER A 243 -17.17 -14.45 -31.12
N LEU A 244 -18.18 -14.89 -31.89
CA LEU A 244 -19.55 -14.42 -31.72
C LEU A 244 -20.03 -14.55 -30.26
N ASN A 245 -19.77 -15.69 -29.62
CA ASN A 245 -20.19 -16.01 -28.25
C ASN A 245 -19.61 -15.08 -27.17
N ASP A 246 -18.57 -14.28 -27.48
CA ASP A 246 -18.03 -13.29 -26.57
C ASP A 246 -18.91 -12.03 -26.45
N TYR A 247 -19.85 -11.85 -27.39
CA TYR A 247 -20.77 -10.70 -27.50
C TYR A 247 -22.13 -10.94 -26.83
N ARG A 248 -22.20 -11.81 -25.81
CA ARG A 248 -23.41 -12.01 -25.01
C ARG A 248 -23.75 -10.75 -24.21
N ARG A 249 -25.03 -10.51 -23.94
CA ARG A 249 -25.48 -9.37 -23.14
C ARG A 249 -24.92 -9.42 -21.72
N GLY A 250 -24.46 -8.28 -21.21
CA GLY A 250 -23.79 -8.18 -19.90
C GLY A 250 -22.38 -8.80 -19.88
N GLY A 251 -21.90 -9.27 -21.03
CA GLY A 251 -20.54 -9.75 -21.21
C GLY A 251 -19.53 -8.63 -21.37
N THR A 252 -18.38 -8.97 -21.98
CA THR A 252 -17.25 -8.06 -22.17
C THR A 252 -17.55 -6.94 -23.15
N TYR A 253 -18.28 -7.24 -24.23
CA TYR A 253 -18.45 -6.32 -25.36
C TYR A 253 -19.84 -5.67 -25.45
N VAL A 254 -20.88 -6.37 -24.97
CA VAL A 254 -22.27 -5.90 -25.10
C VAL A 254 -22.82 -5.49 -23.74
N PRO A 255 -23.26 -4.23 -23.57
CA PRO A 255 -23.82 -3.76 -22.33
C PRO A 255 -25.18 -4.41 -22.03
N ASP A 256 -25.47 -4.64 -20.75
CA ASP A 256 -26.80 -5.08 -20.31
C ASP A 256 -27.72 -3.87 -20.18
N ILE A 257 -28.35 -3.50 -21.29
CA ILE A 257 -29.29 -2.38 -21.41
C ILE A 257 -30.57 -2.87 -22.11
N SER A 258 -31.66 -2.13 -21.95
CA SER A 258 -32.98 -2.52 -22.48
C SER A 258 -32.99 -2.83 -23.99
N GLN A 259 -32.22 -2.07 -24.78
CA GLN A 259 -32.06 -2.21 -26.23
C GLN A 259 -31.43 -3.56 -26.62
N ASN A 260 -30.64 -4.16 -25.73
CA ASN A 260 -29.94 -5.42 -25.97
C ASN A 260 -30.74 -6.63 -25.48
N SER A 261 -31.99 -6.46 -25.04
CA SER A 261 -32.83 -7.53 -24.49
C SER A 261 -32.99 -8.77 -25.39
N ARG A 262 -32.80 -8.63 -26.71
CA ARG A 262 -32.79 -9.73 -27.69
C ARG A 262 -31.52 -10.56 -27.67
N ILE A 263 -30.39 -10.01 -27.24
CA ILE A 263 -29.11 -10.70 -27.16
C ILE A 263 -29.11 -11.58 -25.89
N PRO A 264 -28.95 -12.91 -26.00
CA PRO A 264 -28.85 -13.79 -24.84
C PRO A 264 -27.71 -13.42 -23.88
N THR A 265 -27.89 -13.72 -22.60
CA THR A 265 -26.83 -13.61 -21.57
C THR A 265 -25.92 -14.83 -21.52
N GLY A 266 -26.29 -15.90 -22.23
CA GLY A 266 -25.53 -17.15 -22.40
C GLY A 266 -25.22 -17.43 -23.88
N VAL A 267 -24.74 -18.64 -24.16
CA VAL A 267 -24.44 -19.13 -25.52
C VAL A 267 -25.41 -20.26 -25.88
N PRO A 268 -25.69 -20.52 -27.18
CA PRO A 268 -25.16 -19.85 -28.37
C PRO A 268 -25.84 -18.51 -28.67
N LEU A 269 -25.19 -17.69 -29.49
CA LEU A 269 -25.74 -16.44 -30.04
C LEU A 269 -25.94 -16.57 -31.55
N ASP A 270 -26.87 -15.79 -32.11
CA ASP A 270 -27.13 -15.65 -33.54
C ASP A 270 -26.89 -14.21 -34.02
N MET A 271 -26.55 -14.02 -35.31
CA MET A 271 -26.43 -12.68 -35.92
C MET A 271 -27.73 -11.86 -35.79
N HIS A 272 -28.89 -12.51 -35.82
CA HIS A 272 -30.21 -11.87 -35.73
C HIS A 272 -30.43 -11.20 -34.37
N ASP A 273 -29.78 -11.69 -33.32
CA ASP A 273 -29.91 -11.18 -31.95
C ASP A 273 -29.47 -9.71 -31.83
N PHE A 274 -28.58 -9.28 -32.73
CA PHE A 274 -27.97 -7.95 -32.73
C PHE A 274 -28.80 -6.89 -33.46
N LEU A 275 -29.91 -7.26 -34.12
CA LEU A 275 -30.81 -6.31 -34.77
C LEU A 275 -31.53 -5.45 -33.72
N GLY A 276 -31.34 -4.12 -33.82
CA GLY A 276 -31.89 -3.16 -32.87
C GLY A 276 -31.10 -3.05 -31.57
N SER A 277 -29.95 -3.73 -31.48
CA SER A 277 -29.03 -3.61 -30.36
C SER A 277 -28.39 -2.22 -30.30
N ALA A 278 -27.76 -1.91 -29.18
CA ALA A 278 -27.08 -0.64 -28.96
C ALA A 278 -25.85 -0.81 -28.06
N THR A 279 -24.87 0.07 -28.24
CA THR A 279 -23.78 0.26 -27.28
C THR A 279 -24.02 1.51 -26.46
N SER A 280 -23.26 1.66 -25.37
CA SER A 280 -23.28 2.86 -24.54
C SER A 280 -21.98 3.63 -24.70
N PHE A 281 -22.10 4.94 -24.93
CA PHE A 281 -21.00 5.86 -25.15
C PHE A 281 -20.85 6.83 -23.98
N TYR A 282 -19.77 6.68 -23.23
CA TYR A 282 -19.41 7.49 -22.05
C TYR A 282 -17.90 7.44 -21.82
N PHE A 283 -17.33 8.35 -21.02
CA PHE A 283 -15.93 8.24 -20.59
C PHE A 283 -15.75 7.10 -19.59
N THR A 284 -14.98 6.08 -19.96
CA THR A 284 -14.56 5.00 -19.04
C THR A 284 -13.33 5.38 -18.24
N LYS A 285 -12.49 6.23 -18.80
CA LYS A 285 -11.35 6.83 -18.12
C LYS A 285 -11.34 8.31 -18.46
N ASN A 286 -11.31 9.14 -17.42
CA ASN A 286 -11.17 10.58 -17.59
C ASN A 286 -9.69 10.96 -17.66
N PRO A 287 -9.32 11.88 -18.55
CA PRO A 287 -7.97 12.45 -18.59
C PRO A 287 -7.71 13.25 -17.31
N THR A 288 -6.50 13.15 -16.76
CA THR A 288 -6.09 13.87 -15.56
C THR A 288 -5.26 15.11 -15.91
N SER A 289 -5.32 16.13 -15.07
CA SER A 289 -4.51 17.33 -15.24
C SER A 289 -3.01 17.01 -15.27
N ARG A 290 -2.23 17.81 -15.99
CA ARG A 290 -0.76 17.66 -16.04
C ARG A 290 -0.05 18.98 -15.81
N PHE A 291 1.17 18.85 -15.29
CA PHE A 291 2.06 19.95 -14.96
C PHE A 291 3.46 19.69 -15.51
N ALA A 292 4.13 20.73 -15.99
CA ALA A 292 5.56 20.71 -16.29
C ALA A 292 6.24 21.97 -15.75
N PHE A 293 7.43 21.80 -15.19
CA PHE A 293 8.28 22.86 -14.64
C PHE A 293 9.71 22.68 -15.15
N GLU A 294 10.19 23.60 -15.98
CA GLU A 294 11.47 23.44 -16.67
C GLU A 294 12.34 24.70 -16.56
N ASN A 295 13.65 24.49 -16.39
CA ASN A 295 14.64 25.56 -16.38
C ASN A 295 15.09 25.91 -17.81
N THR A 296 14.95 27.17 -18.18
CA THR A 296 15.38 27.72 -19.47
C THR A 296 16.67 28.53 -19.38
N PHE A 297 17.28 28.70 -18.20
CA PHE A 297 18.46 29.54 -17.99
C PHE A 297 19.67 29.11 -18.86
N TYR A 298 19.92 27.79 -18.93
CA TYR A 298 21.07 27.23 -19.65
C TYR A 298 20.85 27.08 -21.16
N SER A 299 19.60 26.87 -21.60
CA SER A 299 19.26 26.65 -23.02
C SER A 299 17.76 26.81 -23.24
N GLY A 300 17.34 27.07 -24.48
CA GLY A 300 15.93 27.02 -24.85
C GLY A 300 15.36 25.61 -24.69
N ARG A 301 14.05 25.53 -24.38
CA ARG A 301 13.35 24.27 -24.10
C ARG A 301 12.04 24.21 -24.88
N ASN A 302 11.74 23.06 -25.47
CA ASN A 302 10.36 22.73 -25.82
C ASN A 302 9.74 22.06 -24.59
N ILE A 303 8.71 22.69 -24.02
CA ILE A 303 7.93 22.08 -22.94
C ILE A 303 6.65 21.56 -23.55
N GLN A 304 6.38 20.26 -23.38
CA GLN A 304 5.24 19.57 -23.97
C GLN A 304 4.54 18.68 -22.95
N LEU A 305 3.20 18.77 -22.93
CA LEU A 305 2.33 17.84 -22.21
C LEU A 305 1.50 17.07 -23.24
N ILE A 306 1.52 15.74 -23.19
CA ILE A 306 0.85 14.85 -24.16
C ILE A 306 -0.13 13.94 -23.44
N TRP A 307 -1.37 13.89 -23.87
CA TRP A 307 -2.31 12.86 -23.46
C TRP A 307 -2.65 11.95 -24.64
N ASN A 308 -2.79 10.65 -24.41
CA ASN A 308 -3.03 9.65 -25.43
C ASN A 308 -4.37 8.93 -25.19
N PHE A 309 -5.15 8.75 -26.24
CA PHE A 309 -6.35 7.91 -26.22
C PHE A 309 -5.97 6.46 -25.93
N GLY A 310 -6.77 5.78 -25.09
CA GLY A 310 -6.52 4.42 -24.62
C GLY A 310 -5.53 4.32 -23.45
N ILE A 311 -4.73 5.37 -23.21
CA ILE A 311 -3.82 5.45 -22.06
C ILE A 311 -4.38 6.43 -21.03
N ASP A 312 -4.60 7.68 -21.42
CA ASP A 312 -5.00 8.78 -20.51
C ASP A 312 -6.51 8.91 -20.40
N TRP A 313 -7.25 8.69 -21.49
CA TRP A 313 -8.71 8.63 -21.49
C TRP A 313 -9.21 7.51 -22.39
N ALA A 314 -10.45 7.07 -22.16
CA ALA A 314 -11.08 6.02 -22.95
C ALA A 314 -12.61 6.19 -22.97
N PHE A 315 -13.26 5.58 -23.96
CA PHE A 315 -14.71 5.69 -24.19
C PHE A 315 -15.40 4.33 -24.35
N GLY A 316 -16.70 4.34 -24.04
CA GLY A 316 -17.66 3.30 -24.38
C GLY A 316 -17.67 2.11 -23.43
N TYR A 317 -18.70 1.27 -23.53
CA TYR A 317 -18.81 0.07 -22.70
C TYR A 317 -17.65 -0.93 -22.91
N ALA A 318 -17.24 -1.05 -24.16
CA ALA A 318 -16.01 -1.71 -24.59
C ALA A 318 -15.17 -0.72 -25.41
N ASN A 319 -13.93 -1.10 -25.74
CA ASN A 319 -13.03 -0.23 -26.52
C ASN A 319 -13.55 -0.08 -27.96
N ILE A 320 -14.49 0.83 -28.18
CA ILE A 320 -15.11 1.16 -29.47
C ILE A 320 -14.26 2.13 -30.30
N GLY A 321 -12.98 2.27 -29.98
CA GLY A 321 -12.11 3.37 -30.41
C GLY A 321 -12.00 3.59 -31.93
N SER A 322 -12.08 2.55 -32.75
CA SER A 322 -12.00 2.69 -34.22
C SER A 322 -13.17 3.46 -34.84
N SER A 323 -14.27 3.59 -34.11
CA SER A 323 -15.50 4.27 -34.55
C SER A 323 -15.69 5.62 -33.85
N VAL A 324 -14.71 6.06 -33.05
CA VAL A 324 -14.78 7.32 -32.28
C VAL A 324 -13.93 8.38 -32.97
N GLU A 325 -14.56 9.51 -33.29
CA GLU A 325 -13.87 10.71 -33.74
C GLU A 325 -13.60 11.62 -32.55
N HIS A 326 -12.42 12.25 -32.54
CA HIS A 326 -12.02 13.19 -31.51
C HIS A 326 -11.75 14.58 -32.10
N ARG A 327 -12.10 15.61 -31.34
CA ARG A 327 -11.75 17.01 -31.58
C ARG A 327 -11.24 17.63 -30.28
N TYR A 328 -10.26 18.51 -30.39
CA TYR A 328 -9.64 19.19 -29.27
C TYR A 328 -9.67 20.71 -29.47
N THR A 329 -9.96 21.43 -28.40
CA THR A 329 -9.84 22.89 -28.35
C THR A 329 -8.91 23.28 -27.22
N LEU A 330 -7.93 24.14 -27.50
CA LEU A 330 -7.03 24.69 -26.49
C LEU A 330 -7.59 26.00 -25.94
N VAL A 331 -7.72 26.10 -24.62
CA VAL A 331 -8.12 27.33 -23.92
C VAL A 331 -6.99 27.76 -23.00
N GLN A 332 -6.42 28.94 -23.25
CA GLN A 332 -5.32 29.53 -22.46
C GLN A 332 -5.90 30.61 -21.54
N THR A 333 -5.87 30.39 -20.23
CA THR A 333 -6.36 31.35 -19.22
C THR A 333 -5.26 32.26 -18.70
N THR A 334 -4.01 31.77 -18.69
CA THR A 334 -2.82 32.54 -18.32
C THR A 334 -1.71 32.20 -19.31
N GLY A 335 -0.96 33.20 -19.75
CA GLY A 335 0.02 33.05 -20.84
C GLY A 335 -0.66 32.82 -22.20
N SER A 336 0.12 32.92 -23.28
CA SER A 336 -0.37 32.68 -24.64
C SER A 336 0.74 32.16 -25.56
N GLY A 337 0.37 31.56 -26.70
CA GLY A 337 1.33 31.06 -27.69
C GLY A 337 1.70 29.59 -27.52
N LEU A 338 0.91 28.83 -26.75
CA LEU A 338 0.93 27.38 -26.81
C LEU A 338 0.30 26.88 -28.11
N THR A 339 0.86 25.80 -28.64
CA THR A 339 0.36 25.09 -29.82
C THR A 339 -0.31 23.78 -29.42
N LEU A 340 -1.31 23.39 -30.20
CA LEU A 340 -2.03 22.12 -30.06
C LEU A 340 -1.59 21.17 -31.19
N SER A 341 -1.34 19.90 -30.87
CA SER A 341 -1.03 18.83 -31.84
C SER A 341 -1.97 17.64 -31.59
N PRO A 342 -2.37 16.87 -32.63
CA PRO A 342 -1.99 16.98 -34.04
C PRO A 342 -2.57 18.23 -34.73
N SER A 343 -2.11 18.57 -35.94
CA SER A 343 -2.65 19.69 -36.71
C SER A 343 -4.14 19.54 -37.03
N SER A 344 -4.64 18.31 -37.08
CA SER A 344 -6.05 17.95 -37.21
C SER A 344 -6.87 18.11 -35.93
N ALA A 345 -6.27 18.53 -34.82
CA ALA A 345 -6.91 18.62 -33.51
C ALA A 345 -8.22 19.44 -33.51
N GLY A 346 -8.29 20.51 -34.31
CA GLY A 346 -9.47 21.37 -34.41
C GLY A 346 -10.69 20.77 -35.13
N SER A 347 -10.56 19.58 -35.74
CA SER A 347 -11.65 18.89 -36.45
C SER A 347 -11.88 17.49 -35.89
N PHE A 348 -13.10 16.98 -36.02
CA PHE A 348 -13.39 15.59 -35.65
C PHE A 348 -12.67 14.63 -36.61
N SER A 349 -11.89 13.72 -36.05
CA SER A 349 -11.19 12.68 -36.82
C SER A 349 -10.92 11.44 -35.96
N THR A 350 -11.01 10.25 -36.54
CA THR A 350 -10.59 8.99 -35.90
C THR A 350 -9.06 8.87 -35.79
N SER A 351 -8.31 9.73 -36.47
CA SER A 351 -6.84 9.78 -36.40
C SER A 351 -6.34 10.61 -35.21
N ASN A 352 -7.21 11.41 -34.59
CA ASN A 352 -6.90 12.24 -33.44
C ASN A 352 -6.81 11.39 -32.15
N ASN A 353 -5.86 10.46 -32.09
CA ASN A 353 -5.70 9.53 -30.96
C ASN A 353 -4.77 10.03 -29.85
N TYR A 354 -4.31 11.27 -29.95
CA TYR A 354 -3.57 11.95 -28.90
C TYR A 354 -3.84 13.44 -29.00
N VAL A 355 -3.54 14.16 -27.93
CA VAL A 355 -3.47 15.61 -27.93
C VAL A 355 -2.26 16.06 -27.15
N SER A 356 -1.51 17.04 -27.67
CA SER A 356 -0.45 17.68 -26.91
C SER A 356 -0.57 19.19 -26.93
N VAL A 357 -0.26 19.81 -25.80
CA VAL A 357 -0.03 21.26 -25.70
C VAL A 357 1.47 21.50 -25.52
N SER A 358 2.05 22.40 -26.32
CA SER A 358 3.49 22.66 -26.27
C SER A 358 3.86 24.10 -26.60
N ARG A 359 5.02 24.54 -26.14
CA ARG A 359 5.63 25.81 -26.55
C ARG A 359 7.15 25.70 -26.53
N ASN A 360 7.80 26.33 -27.51
CA ASN A 360 9.24 26.55 -27.49
C ASN A 360 9.53 27.81 -26.68
N PHE A 361 10.36 27.66 -25.66
CA PHE A 361 10.90 28.74 -24.84
C PHE A 361 12.34 29.01 -25.25
N ASN A 362 12.66 30.28 -25.45
CA ASN A 362 14.04 30.68 -25.66
C ASN A 362 14.87 30.51 -24.39
N GLN A 363 16.20 30.53 -24.53
CA GLN A 363 17.08 30.58 -23.37
C GLN A 363 16.74 31.82 -22.53
N LYS A 364 16.69 31.64 -21.21
CA LYS A 364 16.33 32.66 -20.20
C LYS A 364 14.90 33.19 -20.30
N GLU A 365 14.01 32.52 -21.04
CA GLU A 365 12.61 32.86 -21.10
C GLU A 365 11.84 32.21 -19.95
N ALA A 366 11.20 33.01 -19.10
CA ALA A 366 10.34 32.53 -18.01
C ALA A 366 8.86 32.86 -18.29
N GLY A 367 7.96 32.06 -17.72
CA GLY A 367 6.54 32.33 -17.77
C GLY A 367 5.68 31.17 -17.28
N THR A 368 4.44 31.50 -16.90
CA THR A 368 3.44 30.55 -16.42
C THR A 368 2.28 30.49 -17.42
N PHE A 369 1.89 29.29 -17.81
CA PHE A 369 0.88 29.02 -18.82
C PHE A 369 -0.14 28.05 -18.27
N ILE A 370 -1.34 28.55 -17.99
CA ILE A 370 -2.42 27.79 -17.36
C ILE A 370 -3.61 27.79 -18.30
N GLY A 371 -4.34 26.69 -18.33
CA GLY A 371 -5.56 26.58 -19.09
C GLY A 371 -6.11 25.17 -19.06
N TYR A 372 -6.90 24.84 -20.07
CA TYR A 372 -7.40 23.49 -20.27
C TYR A 372 -7.53 23.14 -21.75
N ILE A 373 -7.48 21.84 -22.02
CA ILE A 373 -7.86 21.27 -23.30
C ILE A 373 -9.30 20.78 -23.15
N ARG A 374 -10.19 21.22 -24.03
CA ARG A 374 -11.52 20.63 -24.19
C ARG A 374 -11.41 19.46 -25.16
N ILE A 375 -11.65 18.25 -24.66
CA ILE A 375 -11.71 17.01 -25.44
C ILE A 375 -13.16 16.74 -25.76
N GLU A 376 -13.47 16.67 -27.04
CA GLU A 376 -14.78 16.32 -27.57
C GLU A 376 -14.68 15.02 -28.35
N ALA A 377 -15.59 14.09 -28.11
CA ALA A 377 -15.62 12.80 -28.79
C ALA A 377 -17.04 12.44 -29.21
N ARG A 378 -17.17 11.76 -30.35
CA ARG A 378 -18.45 11.28 -30.87
C ARG A 378 -18.28 9.99 -31.65
N HIS A 379 -19.34 9.21 -31.76
CA HIS A 379 -19.37 8.10 -32.70
C HIS A 379 -19.47 8.64 -34.13
N LYS A 380 -18.65 8.13 -35.06
CA LYS A 380 -18.60 8.62 -36.46
C LYS A 380 -19.96 8.61 -37.16
N ASP A 381 -20.76 7.58 -36.88
CA ASP A 381 -22.10 7.40 -37.48
C ASP A 381 -23.19 8.23 -36.78
N TYR A 382 -22.88 8.87 -35.64
CA TYR A 382 -23.83 9.68 -34.86
C TYR A 382 -23.22 11.04 -34.49
N PRO A 383 -22.99 11.93 -35.48
CA PRO A 383 -22.20 13.15 -35.30
C PRO A 383 -22.81 14.19 -34.35
N SER A 384 -24.10 14.07 -34.02
CA SER A 384 -24.81 14.92 -33.05
C SER A 384 -24.60 14.49 -31.59
N ARG A 385 -24.06 13.30 -31.35
CA ARG A 385 -23.89 12.71 -30.01
C ARG A 385 -22.46 12.90 -29.53
N VAL A 386 -22.20 14.12 -29.07
CA VAL A 386 -20.89 14.56 -28.60
C VAL A 386 -20.82 14.44 -27.08
N LEU A 387 -19.74 13.84 -26.60
CA LEU A 387 -19.29 13.90 -25.21
C LEU A 387 -18.17 14.92 -25.09
N THR A 388 -18.12 15.63 -23.97
CA THR A 388 -17.14 16.70 -23.73
C THR A 388 -16.52 16.56 -22.36
N GLN A 389 -15.20 16.70 -22.27
CA GLN A 389 -14.45 16.72 -21.02
C GLN A 389 -13.34 17.77 -21.10
N ASN A 390 -13.20 18.59 -20.06
CA ASN A 390 -12.07 19.50 -19.93
C ASN A 390 -10.95 18.84 -19.11
N VAL A 391 -9.71 19.02 -19.52
CA VAL A 391 -8.51 18.62 -18.77
C VAL A 391 -7.57 19.80 -18.61
N SER A 392 -7.24 20.13 -17.37
CA SER A 392 -6.38 21.28 -17.08
C SER A 392 -4.91 20.98 -17.37
N TYR A 393 -4.17 22.01 -17.71
CA TYR A 393 -2.71 21.96 -17.81
C TYR A 393 -2.09 23.15 -17.09
N ASN A 394 -0.86 22.96 -16.63
CA ASN A 394 0.01 24.04 -16.16
C ASN A 394 1.43 23.81 -16.70
N ILE A 395 1.98 24.79 -17.40
CA ILE A 395 3.36 24.80 -17.89
C ILE A 395 4.06 26.00 -17.30
N GLU A 396 5.16 25.76 -16.61
CA GLU A 396 5.99 26.78 -16.00
C GLU A 396 7.41 26.66 -16.54
N ALA A 397 7.88 27.74 -17.14
CA ALA A 397 9.29 27.95 -17.46
C ALA A 397 9.86 28.94 -16.47
N TYR A 398 10.98 28.60 -15.85
CA TYR A 398 11.73 29.51 -14.99
C TYR A 398 13.15 29.69 -15.51
N SER A 399 13.76 30.81 -15.15
CA SER A 399 15.10 31.18 -15.61
C SER A 399 15.93 31.68 -14.43
N GLU A 400 16.47 30.74 -13.67
CA GLU A 400 17.44 31.02 -12.61
C GLU A 400 18.61 30.03 -12.70
N PRO A 401 19.84 30.46 -12.32
CA PRO A 401 21.04 29.62 -12.36
C PRO A 401 20.92 28.33 -11.56
#